data_AF-A0A6C0KRK1-F1
#
_entry.id   AF-A0A6C0KRK1-F1
#
_cell.length_a   1.000
_cell.length_b   1.000
_cell.length_c   1.000
_cell.angle_alpha   90.00
_cell.angle_beta   90.00
_cell.angle_gamma   90.00
#
_symmetry.space_group_name_H-M   'P 1'
#
loop_
_entity.id
_entity.type
_entity.pdbx_description
1 polymer ?
#
loop_
_entity_poly.entity_id
_entity_poly.type
_entity_poly.pdbx_seq_one_letter_code
_entity_poly.pdbx_strand_id
1 'polypeptide(L)'
;MSKKAKNIVIDPSAAISAEPELCNVCANKYTSVIRKKISCKFCKESACSKCIEQYLLSKHEDAHCLHCRVNYTDATLQEICTKTFLQQTYFKHRQEVLINRERASLPPLQDVALREKRERERALMIQEIHKDIAELKKTEDKIAAEYTRSYVAYYGPNAVRTEEGLEIISKRFNELEAIRKEIREKGNMAYDIRWEHRGADRSEEKKEEEEKKKFIRRCTHDGCQGFLSTAWKCGLCEWYSCSKCFMVKGDTHDAVHECKKEDIETAELIKSDCKPCPKCGEFIQKSSGCDQMYCISCNTPWNWITGKIVTSGPIHNPHYYEWMKRTGGVMPRNPMDVPCGGFPNAWELVRFPRGLKKEVSNRFLEFHRICIELQEISTRQYRSHMDQETTASIHVKFLLGDMDEKKWGQSLATNEKKRKRDAELQEIFGAFRMVAVELINRVQNFQDGPIRNITLLPIPQLENFLADLDKEIQALITMINDALLGVSKSYNYAVPCIDHSVDHHAIRYYRIRTQHHTDEVKKQAAVHSVAAASSEAAQSAMMDDESDTDVEELQQALAASFRSKIIQ
;
A
#
# COMPACT_ATOMS: atom_id res chain seq x y z
N MET A 1 -86.97 10.00 36.16
CA MET A 1 -86.43 9.10 35.12
C MET A 1 -84.95 8.86 35.41
N SER A 2 -84.62 7.61 35.72
CA SER A 2 -83.29 7.11 36.04
C SER A 2 -82.41 7.07 34.79
N LYS A 3 -81.18 7.60 34.86
CA LYS A 3 -80.10 7.22 33.92
C LYS A 3 -78.81 7.00 34.72
N LYS A 4 -78.42 5.72 34.70
CA LYS A 4 -77.28 5.11 35.39
C LYS A 4 -75.94 5.61 34.83
N ALA A 5 -74.98 5.69 35.74
CA ALA A 5 -73.55 5.80 35.49
C ALA A 5 -73.03 4.66 34.59
N LYS A 6 -72.08 4.98 33.71
CA LYS A 6 -71.15 4.01 33.12
C LYS A 6 -69.74 4.36 33.62
N ASN A 7 -69.22 3.48 34.48
CA ASN A 7 -67.83 3.43 34.89
C ASN A 7 -66.94 3.21 33.67
N ILE A 8 -66.01 4.12 33.43
CA ILE A 8 -64.84 3.89 32.58
C ILE A 8 -63.79 3.29 33.51
N VAL A 9 -63.56 1.98 33.37
CA VAL A 9 -62.45 1.29 34.02
C VAL A 9 -61.19 1.71 33.28
N ILE A 10 -60.36 2.51 33.95
CA ILE A 10 -58.98 2.78 33.54
C ILE A 10 -58.18 1.54 33.96
N ASP A 11 -57.74 0.75 32.99
CA ASP A 11 -56.74 -0.30 33.19
C ASP A 11 -55.39 0.36 33.55
N PRO A 12 -54.81 0.13 34.75
CA PRO A 12 -53.56 0.76 35.14
C PRO A 12 -52.31 -0.04 34.72
N SER A 13 -52.39 -0.96 33.75
CA SER A 13 -51.27 -1.85 33.42
C SER A 13 -50.35 -1.39 32.27
N ALA A 14 -50.56 -0.22 31.67
CA ALA A 14 -49.76 0.23 30.52
C ALA A 14 -48.85 1.45 30.82
N ALA A 15 -47.84 1.28 31.68
CA ALA A 15 -46.63 2.12 31.67
C ALA A 15 -45.53 1.56 32.60
N ILE A 16 -45.06 0.33 32.36
CA ILE A 16 -43.70 -0.02 32.81
C ILE A 16 -42.76 0.52 31.74
N SER A 17 -42.37 1.79 31.86
CA SER A 17 -41.26 2.34 31.09
C SER A 17 -40.00 1.56 31.50
N ALA A 18 -39.55 0.65 30.64
CA ALA A 18 -38.30 -0.07 30.82
C ALA A 18 -37.17 0.93 31.14
N GLU A 19 -36.43 0.67 32.21
CA GLU A 19 -35.28 1.49 32.58
C GLU A 19 -34.32 1.59 31.38
N PRO A 20 -33.84 2.80 31.04
CA PRO A 20 -33.02 2.99 29.86
C PRO A 20 -31.70 2.23 30.01
N GLU A 21 -31.46 1.29 29.10
CA GLU A 21 -30.22 0.52 29.06
C GLU A 21 -28.98 1.43 29.11
N LEU A 22 -28.03 1.07 29.96
CA LEU A 22 -26.78 1.80 30.16
C LEU A 22 -25.62 1.12 29.42
N CYS A 23 -24.65 1.93 29.01
CA CYS A 23 -23.44 1.43 28.39
C CYS A 23 -22.50 0.80 29.43
N ASN A 24 -22.07 -0.43 29.20
CA ASN A 24 -21.16 -1.19 30.07
C ASN A 24 -19.77 -0.55 30.28
N VAL A 25 -19.42 0.46 29.48
CA VAL A 25 -18.11 1.14 29.53
C VAL A 25 -18.17 2.46 30.28
N CYS A 26 -19.20 3.27 30.02
CA CYS A 26 -19.28 4.63 30.55
C CYS A 26 -20.52 4.89 31.42
N ALA A 27 -21.32 3.86 31.69
CA ALA A 27 -22.57 3.91 32.47
C ALA A 27 -23.59 4.97 32.02
N ASN A 28 -23.44 5.53 30.82
CA ASN A 28 -24.37 6.49 30.25
C ASN A 28 -25.48 5.78 29.47
N LYS A 29 -26.66 6.39 29.42
CA LYS A 29 -27.81 5.93 28.62
C LYS A 29 -27.47 5.87 27.13
N TYR A 30 -27.93 4.82 26.44
CA TYR A 30 -27.86 4.76 24.99
C TYR A 30 -28.78 5.81 24.34
N THR A 31 -28.34 6.38 23.21
CA THR A 31 -29.14 7.29 22.38
C THR A 31 -29.05 6.88 20.92
N SER A 32 -30.09 7.15 20.13
CA SER A 32 -30.14 6.73 18.72
C SER A 32 -29.06 7.36 17.84
N VAL A 33 -28.58 8.56 18.21
CA VAL A 33 -27.65 9.36 17.39
C VAL A 33 -26.22 9.37 17.94
N ILE A 34 -26.03 9.79 19.19
CA ILE A 34 -24.67 10.09 19.74
C ILE A 34 -24.06 8.86 20.42
N ARG A 35 -24.87 8.09 21.15
CA ARG A 35 -24.46 6.90 21.91
C ARG A 35 -25.23 5.69 21.40
N LYS A 36 -25.14 5.44 20.09
CA LYS A 36 -25.78 4.27 19.47
C LYS A 36 -25.23 3.00 20.12
N LYS A 37 -26.10 2.05 20.47
CA LYS A 37 -25.69 0.74 20.98
C LYS A 37 -25.10 -0.06 19.81
N ILE A 38 -23.85 -0.48 19.95
CA ILE A 38 -23.13 -1.26 18.96
C ILE A 38 -22.73 -2.58 19.59
N SER A 39 -23.14 -3.68 18.97
CA SER A 39 -22.76 -5.05 19.37
C SER A 39 -21.70 -5.62 18.44
N CYS A 40 -20.65 -6.22 18.99
CA CYS A 40 -19.63 -6.89 18.20
C CYS A 40 -20.20 -8.14 17.49
N LYS A 41 -19.93 -8.31 16.19
CA LYS A 41 -20.37 -9.49 15.42
C LYS A 41 -19.73 -10.81 15.90
N PHE A 42 -18.61 -10.74 16.62
CA PHE A 42 -17.87 -11.91 17.10
C PHE A 42 -18.18 -12.24 18.56
N CYS A 43 -17.92 -11.32 19.50
CA CYS A 43 -18.13 -11.59 20.93
C CYS A 43 -19.50 -11.16 21.47
N LYS A 44 -20.33 -10.52 20.64
CA LYS A 44 -21.70 -10.04 20.98
C LYS A 44 -21.80 -9.02 22.10
N GLU A 45 -20.70 -8.71 22.79
CA GLU A 45 -20.62 -7.62 23.76
C GLU A 45 -20.94 -6.27 23.12
N SER A 46 -21.59 -5.40 23.92
CA SER A 46 -22.09 -4.11 23.46
C SER A 46 -21.43 -2.93 24.16
N ALA A 47 -21.13 -1.90 23.37
CA ALA A 47 -20.65 -0.61 23.85
C ALA A 47 -21.30 0.52 23.04
N CYS A 48 -21.32 1.74 23.58
CA CYS A 48 -21.81 2.87 22.80
C CYS A 48 -20.75 3.34 21.79
N SER A 49 -21.21 3.87 20.66
CA SER A 49 -20.33 4.42 19.60
C SER A 49 -19.27 5.38 20.15
N LYS A 50 -19.64 6.29 21.07
CA LYS A 50 -18.70 7.22 21.72
C LYS A 50 -17.57 6.53 22.51
N CYS A 51 -17.86 5.44 23.21
CA CYS A 51 -16.82 4.69 23.93
C CYS A 51 -15.87 3.99 22.96
N ILE A 52 -16.40 3.48 21.85
CA ILE A 52 -15.59 2.87 20.80
C ILE A 52 -14.71 3.93 20.13
N GLU A 53 -15.26 5.10 19.77
CA GLU A 53 -14.48 6.23 19.23
C GLU A 53 -13.32 6.61 20.16
N GLN A 54 -13.58 6.77 21.45
CA GLN A 54 -12.55 7.13 22.43
C GLN A 54 -11.52 6.01 22.65
N TYR A 55 -11.96 4.75 22.61
CA TYR A 55 -11.06 3.60 22.64
C TYR A 55 -10.10 3.61 21.45
N LEU A 56 -10.61 3.82 20.24
CA LEU A 56 -9.80 3.87 19.02
C LEU A 56 -8.76 5.00 19.04
N LEU A 57 -9.08 6.14 19.64
CA LEU A 57 -8.14 7.26 19.83
C LEU A 57 -7.12 7.01 20.95
N SER A 58 -7.40 6.11 21.90
CA SER A 58 -6.49 5.80 23.00
C SER A 58 -5.41 4.77 22.63
N LYS A 59 -5.55 4.08 21.49
CA LYS A 59 -4.67 2.98 21.09
C LYS A 59 -3.78 3.37 19.92
N HIS A 60 -2.57 2.81 19.91
CA HIS A 60 -1.60 2.90 18.81
C HIS A 60 -1.64 1.67 17.89
N GLU A 61 -2.58 0.76 18.12
CA GLU A 61 -2.77 -0.46 17.33
C GLU A 61 -3.78 -0.23 16.19
N ASP A 62 -3.94 -1.22 15.32
CA ASP A 62 -5.03 -1.23 14.33
C ASP A 62 -6.39 -1.28 15.02
N ALA A 63 -7.42 -0.73 14.37
CA ALA A 63 -8.76 -0.72 14.92
C ALA A 63 -9.23 -2.13 15.27
N HIS A 64 -9.66 -2.34 16.50
CA HIS A 64 -10.13 -3.64 16.96
C HIS A 64 -11.16 -3.49 18.06
N CYS A 65 -11.88 -4.59 18.32
CA CYS A 65 -12.88 -4.63 19.35
C CYS A 65 -12.29 -4.47 20.76
N LEU A 66 -12.84 -3.53 21.52
CA LEU A 66 -12.58 -3.30 22.94
C LEU A 66 -12.56 -4.59 23.78
N HIS A 67 -13.45 -5.55 23.48
CA HIS A 67 -13.65 -6.74 24.30
C HIS A 67 -12.80 -7.93 23.81
N CYS A 68 -12.91 -8.31 22.53
CA CYS A 68 -12.27 -9.52 22.00
C CYS A 68 -11.04 -9.28 21.13
N ARG A 69 -10.67 -8.02 20.87
CA ARG A 69 -9.53 -7.62 20.03
C ARG A 69 -9.53 -8.13 18.59
N VAL A 70 -10.68 -8.57 18.08
CA VAL A 70 -10.83 -8.82 16.64
C VAL A 70 -10.77 -7.49 15.90
N ASN A 71 -9.97 -7.44 14.84
CA ASN A 71 -9.78 -6.23 14.02
C ASN A 71 -11.09 -5.79 13.36
N TYR A 72 -11.34 -4.50 13.33
CA TYR A 72 -12.43 -3.90 12.58
C TYR A 72 -12.01 -3.68 11.12
N THR A 73 -12.85 -4.14 10.19
CA THR A 73 -12.75 -3.78 8.78
C THR A 73 -13.21 -2.34 8.55
N ASP A 74 -12.80 -1.71 7.44
CA ASP A 74 -13.25 -0.36 7.08
C ASP A 74 -14.78 -0.27 6.98
N ALA A 75 -15.44 -1.32 6.48
CA ALA A 75 -16.90 -1.43 6.46
C ALA A 75 -17.49 -1.43 7.88
N THR A 76 -16.89 -2.19 8.80
CA THR A 76 -17.33 -2.23 10.21
C THR A 76 -17.14 -0.85 10.87
N LEU A 77 -16.04 -0.16 10.59
CA LEU A 77 -15.83 1.19 11.11
C LEU A 77 -16.90 2.18 10.62
N GLN A 78 -17.31 2.11 9.36
CA GLN A 78 -18.38 2.94 8.79
C GLN A 78 -19.76 2.64 9.39
N GLU A 79 -20.02 1.40 9.82
CA GLU A 79 -21.27 1.03 10.53
C GLU A 79 -21.31 1.58 11.96
N ILE A 80 -20.14 1.66 12.61
CA ILE A 80 -20.00 2.01 14.03
C ILE A 80 -19.87 3.52 14.24
N CYS A 81 -19.00 4.16 13.46
CA CYS A 81 -18.56 5.54 13.67
C CYS A 81 -19.15 6.46 12.61
N THR A 82 -19.27 7.75 12.94
CA THR A 82 -19.70 8.75 11.96
C THR A 82 -18.65 8.96 10.87
N LYS A 83 -19.11 9.29 9.66
CA LYS A 83 -18.22 9.60 8.52
C LYS A 83 -17.26 10.75 8.85
N THR A 84 -17.74 11.78 9.55
CA THR A 84 -16.91 12.92 9.99
C THR A 84 -15.82 12.49 10.97
N PHE A 85 -16.15 11.65 11.97
CA PHE A 85 -15.15 11.11 12.89
C PHE A 85 -14.05 10.34 12.15
N LEU A 86 -14.44 9.41 11.25
CA LEU A 86 -13.50 8.58 10.50
C LEU A 86 -12.58 9.42 9.61
N GLN A 87 -13.14 10.36 8.85
CA GLN A 87 -12.41 11.12 7.85
C GLN A 87 -11.54 12.25 8.45
N GLN A 88 -11.91 12.79 9.61
CA GLN A 88 -11.20 13.94 10.20
C GLN A 88 -10.42 13.55 11.45
N THR A 89 -11.09 12.97 12.45
CA THR A 89 -10.49 12.77 13.78
C THR A 89 -9.65 11.50 13.81
N TYR A 90 -10.26 10.37 13.45
CA TYR A 90 -9.59 9.08 13.44
C TYR A 90 -8.49 9.00 12.37
N PHE A 91 -8.72 9.62 11.19
CA PHE A 91 -7.69 9.72 10.15
C PHE A 91 -6.43 10.43 10.64
N LYS A 92 -6.57 11.57 11.35
CA LYS A 92 -5.41 12.30 11.92
C LYS A 92 -4.69 11.47 12.98
N HIS A 93 -5.44 10.87 13.91
CA HIS A 93 -4.88 9.97 14.92
C HIS A 93 -4.10 8.82 14.29
N ARG A 94 -4.68 8.16 13.27
CA ARG A 94 -4.00 7.09 12.54
C ARG A 94 -2.76 7.59 11.82
N GLN A 95 -2.79 8.78 11.22
CA GLN A 95 -1.62 9.38 10.59
C GLN A 95 -0.49 9.59 11.61
N GLU A 96 -0.77 10.10 12.81
CA GLU A 96 0.22 10.29 13.87
C GLU A 96 0.79 8.96 14.37
N VAL A 97 -0.07 7.96 14.59
CA VAL A 97 0.36 6.60 14.96
C VAL A 97 1.30 6.01 13.90
N LEU A 98 0.97 6.15 12.62
CA LEU A 98 1.79 5.67 11.51
C LEU A 98 3.13 6.40 11.40
N ILE A 99 3.13 7.73 11.53
CA ILE A 99 4.34 8.55 11.57
C ILE A 99 5.26 8.07 12.69
N ASN A 100 4.73 7.94 13.91
CA ASN A 100 5.53 7.52 15.06
C ASN A 100 6.06 6.09 14.88
N ARG A 101 5.26 5.21 14.31
CA ARG A 101 5.67 3.84 13.96
C ARG A 101 6.80 3.82 12.94
N GLU A 102 6.70 4.61 11.88
CA GLU A 102 7.69 4.61 10.79
C GLU A 102 8.94 5.44 11.09
N ARG A 103 8.89 6.38 12.05
CA ARG A 103 10.08 7.10 12.55
C ARG A 103 11.15 6.14 13.05
N ALA A 104 10.75 5.05 13.70
CA ALA A 104 11.66 4.01 14.16
C ALA A 104 12.39 3.29 13.01
N SER A 105 11.80 3.29 11.80
CA SER A 105 12.38 2.69 10.59
C SER A 105 13.37 3.63 9.86
N LEU A 106 13.49 4.91 10.24
CA LEU A 106 14.32 5.90 9.54
C LEU A 106 15.85 5.74 9.72
N PRO A 107 16.40 5.44 10.92
CA PRO A 107 17.85 5.45 11.11
C PRO A 107 18.63 4.51 10.16
N PRO A 108 18.19 3.26 9.90
CA PRO A 108 18.85 2.39 8.92
C PRO A 108 18.85 2.92 7.48
N LEU A 109 17.94 3.84 7.15
CA LEU A 109 17.81 4.42 5.81
C LEU A 109 18.69 5.65 5.60
N GLN A 110 19.38 6.14 6.64
CA GLN A 110 20.30 7.27 6.50
C GLN A 110 21.41 6.97 5.49
N ASP A 111 22.00 5.77 5.51
CA ASP A 111 23.05 5.41 4.55
C ASP A 111 22.53 5.35 3.12
N VAL A 112 21.27 4.94 2.94
CA VAL A 112 20.58 4.96 1.64
C VAL A 112 20.38 6.41 1.19
N ALA A 113 19.91 7.28 2.07
CA ALA A 113 19.73 8.70 1.79
C ALA A 113 21.06 9.40 1.44
N LEU A 114 22.16 9.04 2.10
CA LEU A 114 23.49 9.57 1.77
C LEU A 114 23.99 9.12 0.39
N ARG A 115 23.69 7.88 -0.02
CA ARG A 115 23.99 7.43 -1.39
C ARG A 115 23.17 8.21 -2.42
N GLU A 116 21.87 8.34 -2.19
CA GLU A 116 20.97 9.13 -3.05
C GLU A 116 21.41 10.59 -3.15
N LYS A 117 21.79 11.24 -2.03
CA LYS A 117 22.31 12.61 -2.01
C LYS A 117 23.54 12.75 -2.92
N ARG A 118 24.52 11.85 -2.77
CA ARG A 118 25.72 11.82 -3.61
C ARG A 118 25.40 11.58 -5.08
N GLU A 119 24.42 10.72 -5.39
CA GLU A 119 23.96 10.51 -6.76
C GLU A 119 23.35 11.77 -7.37
N ARG A 120 22.53 12.51 -6.62
CA ARG A 120 21.96 13.80 -7.05
C ARG A 120 23.05 14.85 -7.28
N GLU A 121 24.02 14.97 -6.38
CA GLU A 121 25.16 15.89 -6.50
C GLU A 121 25.99 15.57 -7.75
N ARG A 122 26.34 14.29 -7.97
CA ARG A 122 27.04 13.85 -9.18
C ARG A 122 26.24 14.14 -10.45
N ALA A 123 24.92 13.92 -10.43
CA ALA A 123 24.07 14.21 -11.57
C ALA A 123 24.06 15.71 -11.92
N LEU A 124 24.05 16.60 -10.93
CA LEU A 124 24.16 18.05 -11.12
C LEU A 124 25.53 18.43 -11.72
N MET A 125 26.63 17.90 -11.18
CA MET A 125 27.97 18.14 -11.73
C MET A 125 28.08 17.69 -13.20
N ILE A 126 27.57 16.51 -13.52
CA ILE A 126 27.53 16.01 -14.91
C ILE A 126 26.69 16.93 -15.80
N GLN A 127 25.56 17.44 -15.29
CA GLN A 127 24.70 18.35 -16.03
C GLN A 127 25.41 19.68 -16.34
N GLU A 128 26.18 20.22 -15.39
CA GLU A 128 26.99 21.43 -15.59
C GLU A 128 28.08 21.19 -16.64
N ILE A 129 28.81 20.08 -16.55
CA ILE A 129 29.82 19.71 -17.54
C ILE A 129 29.20 19.57 -18.94
N HIS A 130 28.01 18.97 -19.05
CA HIS A 130 27.31 18.86 -20.33
C HIS A 130 26.90 20.23 -20.91
N LYS A 131 26.55 21.21 -20.06
CA LYS A 131 26.27 22.58 -20.50
C LYS A 131 27.54 23.23 -21.05
N ASP A 132 28.67 23.11 -20.35
CA ASP A 132 29.96 23.61 -20.81
C ASP A 132 30.36 22.99 -22.15
N ILE A 133 30.22 21.67 -22.29
CA ILE A 133 30.48 20.97 -23.56
C ILE A 133 29.60 21.50 -24.67
N ALA A 134 28.32 21.78 -24.40
CA ALA A 134 27.41 22.34 -25.38
C ALA A 134 27.81 23.77 -25.81
N GLU A 135 28.34 24.58 -24.89
CA GLU A 135 28.88 25.91 -25.21
C GLU A 135 30.18 25.82 -26.03
N LEU A 136 31.10 24.93 -25.63
CA LEU A 136 32.33 24.67 -26.37
C LEU A 136 32.05 24.17 -27.79
N LYS A 137 31.07 23.29 -27.98
CA LYS A 137 30.65 22.84 -29.33
C LYS A 137 30.16 23.99 -30.21
N LYS A 138 29.41 24.95 -29.65
CA LYS A 138 29.01 26.16 -30.41
C LYS A 138 30.23 27.00 -30.82
N THR A 139 31.26 27.08 -29.97
CA THR A 139 32.51 27.75 -30.34
C THR A 139 33.32 26.97 -31.37
N GLU A 140 33.34 25.64 -31.26
CA GLU A 140 33.94 24.73 -32.24
C GLU A 140 33.32 24.94 -33.62
N ASP A 141 31.99 24.98 -33.72
CA ASP A 141 31.27 25.19 -34.98
C ASP A 141 31.64 26.52 -35.64
N LYS A 142 31.77 27.60 -34.86
CA LYS A 142 32.18 28.93 -35.37
C LYS A 142 33.60 28.90 -35.93
N ILE A 143 34.54 28.34 -35.18
CA ILE A 143 35.95 28.26 -35.59
C ILE A 143 36.10 27.29 -36.76
N ALA A 144 35.37 26.18 -36.80
CA ALA A 144 35.35 25.25 -37.92
C ALA A 144 34.82 25.91 -39.20
N ALA A 145 33.78 26.75 -39.10
CA ALA A 145 33.28 27.53 -40.23
C ALA A 145 34.29 28.59 -40.71
N GLU A 146 34.97 29.27 -39.78
CA GLU A 146 36.06 30.20 -40.10
C GLU A 146 37.25 29.49 -40.75
N TYR A 147 37.71 28.37 -40.18
CA TYR A 147 38.74 27.51 -40.74
C TYR A 147 38.40 27.05 -42.15
N THR A 148 37.17 26.56 -42.37
CA THR A 148 36.71 26.10 -43.69
C THR A 148 36.72 27.23 -44.71
N ARG A 149 36.28 28.44 -44.32
CA ARG A 149 36.34 29.63 -45.18
C ARG A 149 37.78 29.98 -45.55
N SER A 150 38.70 30.03 -44.58
CA SER A 150 40.11 30.30 -44.83
C SER A 150 40.78 29.21 -45.68
N TYR A 151 40.45 27.95 -45.44
CA TYR A 151 40.97 26.81 -46.19
C TYR A 151 40.54 26.85 -47.66
N VAL A 152 39.25 27.09 -47.94
CA VAL A 152 38.73 27.22 -49.32
C VAL A 152 39.33 28.43 -50.03
N ALA A 153 39.54 29.55 -49.32
CA ALA A 153 40.16 30.74 -49.90
C ALA A 153 41.62 30.51 -50.34
N TYR A 154 42.35 29.58 -49.70
CA TYR A 154 43.75 29.28 -49.99
C TYR A 154 43.98 28.05 -50.90
N TYR A 155 43.16 27.01 -50.78
CA TYR A 155 43.28 25.76 -51.57
C TYR A 155 42.24 25.62 -52.69
N GLY A 156 41.30 26.56 -52.81
CA GLY A 156 40.26 26.52 -53.83
C GLY A 156 40.74 26.76 -55.27
N PRO A 157 39.89 26.50 -56.28
CA PRO A 157 40.25 26.59 -57.70
C PRO A 157 40.75 27.97 -58.15
N ASN A 158 40.32 29.04 -57.48
CA ASN A 158 40.68 30.44 -57.77
C ASN A 158 41.49 31.10 -56.64
N ALA A 159 42.20 30.31 -55.84
CA ALA A 159 42.86 30.79 -54.63
C ALA A 159 44.15 31.59 -54.87
N VAL A 160 44.36 32.65 -54.09
CA VAL A 160 45.61 33.40 -54.02
C VAL A 160 46.41 32.92 -52.80
N ARG A 161 47.60 32.36 -53.04
CA ARG A 161 48.44 31.77 -51.98
C ARG A 161 49.40 32.80 -51.42
N THR A 162 49.15 33.24 -50.19
CA THR A 162 50.02 34.16 -49.44
C THR A 162 50.51 33.50 -48.15
N GLU A 163 51.69 33.91 -47.64
CA GLU A 163 52.20 33.46 -46.34
C GLU A 163 51.20 33.77 -45.21
N GLU A 164 50.62 34.97 -45.21
CA GLU A 164 49.58 35.39 -44.26
C GLU A 164 48.35 34.46 -44.28
N GLY A 165 47.93 33.99 -45.47
CA GLY A 165 46.82 33.06 -45.61
C GLY A 165 47.09 31.69 -44.97
N LEU A 166 48.35 31.22 -45.06
CA LEU A 166 48.78 29.96 -44.44
C LEU A 166 48.86 30.08 -42.92
N GLU A 167 49.35 31.21 -42.39
CA GLU A 167 49.38 31.49 -40.95
C GLU A 167 47.97 31.53 -40.34
N ILE A 168 47.01 32.17 -41.03
CA ILE A 168 45.60 32.19 -40.58
C ILE A 168 45.03 30.78 -40.49
N ILE A 169 45.26 29.93 -41.49
CA ILE A 169 44.79 28.53 -41.49
C ILE A 169 45.42 27.75 -40.33
N SER A 170 46.73 27.86 -40.14
CA SER A 170 47.45 27.20 -39.05
C SER A 170 46.94 27.64 -37.67
N LYS A 171 46.71 28.94 -37.48
CA LYS A 171 46.15 29.48 -36.23
C LYS A 171 44.76 28.92 -35.95
N ARG A 172 43.85 28.94 -36.94
CA ARG A 172 42.48 28.42 -36.77
C ARG A 172 42.44 26.91 -36.54
N PHE A 173 43.36 26.16 -37.16
CA PHE A 173 43.53 24.74 -36.89
C PHE A 173 43.93 24.47 -35.43
N ASN A 174 44.91 25.20 -34.92
CA ASN A 174 45.36 25.07 -33.52
C ASN A 174 44.26 25.46 -32.52
N GLU A 175 43.49 26.52 -32.81
CA GLU A 175 42.32 26.91 -32.01
C GLU A 175 41.25 25.81 -32.00
N LEU A 176 40.99 25.19 -33.14
CA LEU A 176 40.03 24.08 -33.27
C LEU A 176 40.50 22.83 -32.50
N GLU A 177 41.78 22.49 -32.58
CA GLU A 177 42.37 21.36 -31.86
C GLU A 177 42.32 21.57 -30.34
N ALA A 178 42.62 22.79 -29.87
CA ALA A 178 42.52 23.15 -28.46
C ALA A 178 41.11 22.98 -27.91
N ILE A 179 40.08 23.46 -28.61
CA ILE A 179 38.68 23.32 -28.19
C ILE A 179 38.24 21.85 -28.21
N ARG A 180 38.61 21.09 -29.24
CA ARG A 180 38.32 19.65 -29.31
C ARG A 180 38.96 18.88 -28.17
N LYS A 181 40.17 19.26 -27.77
CA LYS A 181 40.86 18.69 -26.61
C LYS A 181 40.09 19.02 -25.32
N GLU A 182 39.66 20.26 -25.13
CA GLU A 182 38.88 20.66 -23.95
C GLU A 182 37.53 19.94 -23.85
N ILE A 183 36.80 19.82 -24.98
CA ILE A 183 35.55 19.02 -25.05
C ILE A 183 35.80 17.57 -24.63
N ARG A 184 36.90 16.98 -25.09
CA ARG A 184 37.28 15.61 -24.75
C ARG A 184 37.62 15.47 -23.27
N GLU A 185 38.38 16.40 -22.71
CA GLU A 185 38.75 16.42 -21.29
C GLU A 185 37.52 16.54 -20.40
N LYS A 186 36.61 17.48 -20.69
CA LYS A 186 35.32 17.59 -19.99
C LYS A 186 34.46 16.33 -20.17
N GLY A 187 34.45 15.72 -21.35
CA GLY A 187 33.75 14.45 -21.60
C GLY A 187 34.28 13.31 -20.73
N ASN A 188 35.61 13.23 -20.57
CA ASN A 188 36.25 12.27 -19.67
C ASN A 188 35.92 12.56 -18.21
N MET A 189 35.94 13.82 -17.77
CA MET A 189 35.54 14.20 -16.41
C MET A 189 34.10 13.75 -16.09
N ALA A 190 33.15 13.96 -17.01
CA ALA A 190 31.77 13.49 -16.83
C ALA A 190 31.66 11.97 -16.79
N TYR A 191 32.50 11.26 -17.55
CA TYR A 191 32.58 9.79 -17.52
C TYR A 191 33.14 9.31 -16.18
N ASP A 192 34.20 9.94 -15.69
CA ASP A 192 34.87 9.58 -14.43
C ASP A 192 33.94 9.79 -13.23
N ILE A 193 33.25 10.94 -13.17
CA ILE A 193 32.25 11.21 -12.12
C ILE A 193 31.11 10.18 -12.18
N ARG A 194 30.66 9.79 -13.39
CA ARG A 194 29.59 8.80 -13.55
C ARG A 194 30.02 7.40 -13.10
N TRP A 195 31.27 7.04 -13.32
CA TRP A 195 31.79 5.67 -13.16
C TRP A 195 32.90 5.54 -12.12
N GLU A 196 32.94 6.45 -11.14
CA GLU A 196 33.94 6.59 -10.06
C GLU A 196 34.29 5.28 -9.31
N HIS A 197 33.53 4.20 -9.53
CA HIS A 197 33.71 2.87 -8.93
C HIS A 197 33.97 1.70 -9.89
N ARG A 198 34.06 1.86 -11.22
CA ARG A 198 34.37 0.70 -12.11
C ARG A 198 35.83 0.22 -12.06
N GLY A 199 36.75 1.04 -11.55
CA GLY A 199 38.18 0.75 -11.50
C GLY A 199 38.72 0.25 -10.15
N ALA A 200 38.01 0.49 -9.04
CA ALA A 200 38.46 0.13 -7.69
C ALA A 200 37.90 -1.22 -7.19
N ASP A 201 36.86 -1.76 -7.83
CA ASP A 201 36.06 -2.88 -7.31
C ASP A 201 36.58 -4.28 -7.73
N ARG A 202 37.85 -4.41 -8.15
CA ARG A 202 38.50 -5.72 -8.40
C ARG A 202 39.61 -6.08 -7.43
N SER A 203 39.99 -5.18 -6.51
CA SER A 203 41.11 -5.44 -5.58
C SER A 203 40.89 -4.94 -4.16
N GLU A 204 39.67 -4.52 -3.80
CA GLU A 204 39.31 -4.38 -2.39
C GLU A 204 38.52 -5.62 -1.98
N GLU A 205 39.23 -6.56 -1.37
CA GLU A 205 38.61 -7.51 -0.45
C GLU A 205 37.60 -6.73 0.39
N LYS A 206 36.32 -7.11 0.31
CA LYS A 206 35.30 -6.68 1.26
C LYS A 206 35.83 -7.05 2.65
N LYS A 207 36.53 -6.13 3.31
CA LYS A 207 36.71 -6.18 4.74
C LYS A 207 35.30 -6.13 5.28
N GLU A 208 34.86 -7.24 5.85
CA GLU A 208 33.69 -7.27 6.71
C GLU A 208 33.93 -6.20 7.78
N GLU A 209 33.42 -4.99 7.56
CA GLU A 209 33.43 -3.97 8.58
C GLU A 209 32.63 -4.56 9.73
N GLU A 210 33.32 -4.87 10.84
CA GLU A 210 32.68 -5.22 12.10
C GLU A 210 31.51 -4.28 12.31
N GLU A 211 30.29 -4.81 12.52
CA GLU A 211 29.08 -4.01 12.69
C GLU A 211 29.29 -3.01 13.83
N LYS A 212 29.75 -1.79 13.49
CA LYS A 212 29.91 -0.71 14.45
C LYS A 212 28.54 -0.49 15.08
N LYS A 213 28.50 -0.44 16.41
CA LYS A 213 27.26 -0.22 17.17
C LYS A 213 26.51 0.98 16.59
N LYS A 214 25.31 0.75 16.08
CA LYS A 214 24.48 1.77 15.42
C LYS A 214 24.02 2.79 16.45
N PHE A 215 24.77 3.88 16.65
CA PHE A 215 24.32 4.98 17.50
C PHE A 215 23.17 5.70 16.80
N ILE A 216 21.99 5.70 17.43
CA ILE A 216 20.78 6.33 16.92
C ILE A 216 20.44 7.49 17.84
N ARG A 217 20.60 8.70 17.33
CA ARG A 217 20.13 9.94 17.95
C ARG A 217 19.78 10.94 16.87
N ARG A 218 18.63 11.62 16.99
CA ARG A 218 18.19 12.60 16.00
C ARG A 218 19.07 13.85 16.02
N CYS A 219 19.30 14.42 14.84
CA CYS A 219 19.95 15.71 14.69
C CYS A 219 19.07 16.84 15.24
N THR A 220 19.70 17.80 15.94
CA THR A 220 19.03 18.99 16.49
C THR A 220 19.18 20.23 15.62
N HIS A 221 19.79 20.10 14.44
CA HIS A 221 19.89 21.20 13.49
C HIS A 221 18.52 21.49 12.86
N ASP A 222 18.16 22.77 12.79
CA ASP A 222 16.88 23.21 12.25
C ASP A 222 16.67 22.69 10.83
N GLY A 223 15.52 22.05 10.60
CA GLY A 223 15.16 21.46 9.31
C GLY A 223 15.85 20.13 8.97
N CYS A 224 16.78 19.62 9.79
CA CYS A 224 17.44 18.35 9.54
C CYS A 224 16.65 17.16 10.09
N GLN A 225 16.50 16.11 9.28
CA GLN A 225 15.85 14.85 9.67
C GLN A 225 16.85 13.70 9.89
N GLY A 226 18.15 14.02 9.91
CA GLY A 226 19.20 13.03 10.04
C GLY A 226 19.44 12.54 11.46
N PHE A 227 20.35 11.59 11.56
CA PHE A 227 20.84 10.97 12.78
C PHE A 227 22.34 11.20 12.94
N LEU A 228 22.73 11.33 14.20
CA LEU A 228 24.10 11.56 14.62
C LEU A 228 24.88 10.25 14.65
N SER A 229 26.16 10.34 14.31
CA SER A 229 27.15 9.30 14.55
C SER A 229 27.59 9.28 16.02
N THR A 230 28.41 8.29 16.42
CA THR A 230 29.04 8.24 17.75
C THR A 230 29.89 9.49 18.06
N ALA A 231 30.39 10.17 17.02
CA ALA A 231 31.11 11.43 17.12
C ALA A 231 30.19 12.66 17.22
N TRP A 232 28.88 12.48 17.37
CA TRP A 232 27.87 13.53 17.39
C TRP A 232 27.84 14.41 16.12
N LYS A 233 28.40 13.92 15.01
CA LYS A 233 28.27 14.51 13.65
C LYS A 233 27.06 13.92 12.95
N CYS A 234 26.18 14.76 12.40
CA CYS A 234 25.08 14.34 11.54
C CYS A 234 25.61 13.88 10.18
N GLY A 235 25.15 12.74 9.67
CA GLY A 235 25.55 12.30 8.33
C GLY A 235 25.01 13.20 7.21
N LEU A 236 23.79 13.74 7.36
CA LEU A 236 23.09 14.44 6.27
C LEU A 236 23.49 15.91 6.14
N CYS A 237 23.47 16.67 7.23
CA CYS A 237 23.81 18.09 7.25
C CYS A 237 25.27 18.35 7.68
N GLU A 238 26.00 17.33 8.13
CA GLU A 238 27.39 17.42 8.57
C GLU A 238 27.68 18.25 9.83
N TRP A 239 26.65 18.81 10.46
CA TRP A 239 26.80 19.59 11.69
C TRP A 239 27.02 18.69 12.91
N TYR A 240 27.72 19.24 13.90
CA TYR A 240 27.98 18.64 15.19
C TYR A 240 26.97 19.10 16.24
N SER A 241 26.55 18.17 17.10
CA SER A 241 25.74 18.45 18.28
C SER A 241 26.57 18.24 19.56
N CYS A 242 26.25 18.97 20.61
CA CYS A 242 26.89 18.84 21.91
C CYS A 242 26.34 17.62 22.67
N SER A 243 27.22 16.78 23.20
CA SER A 243 26.84 15.59 23.98
C SER A 243 26.27 15.92 25.37
N LYS A 244 26.50 17.14 25.88
CA LYS A 244 26.07 17.57 27.21
C LYS A 244 24.66 18.13 27.21
N CYS A 245 24.39 19.10 26.35
CA CYS A 245 23.10 19.80 26.26
C CYS A 245 22.22 19.35 25.07
N PHE A 246 22.74 18.48 24.19
CA PHE A 246 22.07 18.00 22.98
C PHE A 246 21.79 19.06 21.89
N MET A 247 22.18 20.31 22.11
CA MET A 247 22.03 21.39 21.15
C MET A 247 23.14 21.39 20.09
N VAL A 248 22.90 22.12 19.01
CA VAL A 248 23.84 22.30 17.91
C VAL A 248 25.12 23.01 18.39
N LYS A 249 26.28 22.45 18.00
CA LYS A 249 27.60 23.00 18.27
C LYS A 249 28.12 23.85 17.10
N GLY A 250 28.01 23.35 15.87
CA GLY A 250 28.49 24.02 14.65
C GLY A 250 28.88 23.04 13.54
N ASP A 251 29.55 23.54 12.51
CA ASP A 251 30.06 22.78 11.35
C ASP A 251 31.39 22.05 11.63
N THR A 252 32.13 22.49 12.65
CA THR A 252 33.40 21.90 13.07
C THR A 252 33.30 21.24 14.44
N HIS A 253 34.10 20.18 14.65
CA HIS A 253 34.10 19.43 15.92
C HIS A 253 34.48 20.31 17.10
N ASP A 254 35.40 21.27 16.92
CA ASP A 254 35.95 22.12 17.99
C ASP A 254 35.32 23.51 18.06
N ALA A 255 34.19 23.74 17.38
CA ALA A 255 33.49 25.01 17.45
C ALA A 255 33.19 25.40 18.90
N VAL A 256 33.43 26.67 19.24
CA VAL A 256 33.17 27.19 20.59
C VAL A 256 31.66 27.16 20.82
N HIS A 257 31.21 26.35 21.76
CA HIS A 257 29.81 26.22 22.14
C HIS A 257 29.68 26.31 23.65
N GLU A 258 28.95 27.32 24.10
CA GLU A 258 28.59 27.50 25.50
C GLU A 258 27.18 26.94 25.73
N CYS A 259 27.08 25.91 26.55
CA CYS A 259 25.80 25.30 26.87
C CYS A 259 25.00 26.20 27.81
N LYS A 260 23.76 26.53 27.43
CA LYS A 260 22.83 27.21 28.34
C LYS A 260 22.45 26.26 29.47
N LYS A 261 22.23 26.82 30.65
CA LYS A 261 21.83 26.07 31.85
C LYS A 261 20.52 25.30 31.64
N GLU A 262 19.54 25.95 31.00
CA GLU A 262 18.23 25.36 30.68
C GLU A 262 18.34 24.11 29.80
N ASP A 263 19.24 24.13 28.82
CA ASP A 263 19.46 22.99 27.90
C ASP A 263 20.15 21.83 28.62
N ILE A 264 21.03 22.11 29.59
CA ILE A 264 21.67 21.10 30.43
C ILE A 264 20.64 20.46 31.36
N GLU A 265 19.82 21.27 32.04
CA GLU A 265 18.76 20.79 32.94
C GLU A 265 17.76 19.90 32.18
N THR A 266 17.39 20.30 30.95
CA THR A 266 16.54 19.50 30.07
C THR A 266 17.22 18.17 29.69
N ALA A 267 18.51 18.21 29.34
CA ALA A 267 19.28 17.02 29.01
C ALA A 267 19.45 16.06 30.21
N GLU A 268 19.58 16.59 31.42
CA GLU A 268 19.64 15.82 32.66
C GLU A 268 18.30 15.17 33.00
N LEU A 269 17.18 15.89 32.81
CA LEU A 269 15.84 15.35 32.99
C LEU A 269 15.54 14.20 32.01
N ILE A 270 16.00 14.31 30.75
CA ILE A 270 15.90 13.20 29.80
C ILE A 270 16.73 12.00 30.26
N LYS A 271 17.92 12.23 30.83
CA LYS A 271 18.78 11.15 31.35
C LYS A 271 18.24 10.50 32.62
N SER A 272 17.45 11.21 33.44
CA SER A 272 16.82 10.65 34.63
C SER A 272 15.62 9.77 34.29
N ASP A 273 14.80 10.23 33.35
CA ASP A 273 13.50 9.60 33.05
C ASP A 273 13.62 8.49 31.99
N CYS A 274 14.68 8.53 31.17
CA CYS A 274 14.91 7.58 30.10
C CYS A 274 16.20 6.77 30.30
N LYS A 275 16.24 5.56 29.73
CA LYS A 275 17.48 4.76 29.65
C LYS A 275 17.86 4.53 28.19
N PRO A 276 19.16 4.59 27.85
CA PRO A 276 19.60 4.34 26.48
C PRO A 276 19.53 2.84 26.15
N CYS A 277 19.08 2.51 24.95
CA CYS A 277 19.13 1.13 24.45
C CYS A 277 20.58 0.61 24.40
N PRO A 278 20.87 -0.60 24.91
CA PRO A 278 22.24 -1.13 24.93
C PRO A 278 22.84 -1.41 23.54
N LYS A 279 22.00 -1.56 22.51
CA LYS A 279 22.46 -1.77 21.13
C LYS A 279 22.66 -0.46 20.38
N CYS A 280 21.72 0.48 20.50
CA CYS A 280 21.70 1.67 19.65
C CYS A 280 21.76 3.02 20.35
N GLY A 281 21.69 3.08 21.68
CA GLY A 281 21.80 4.34 22.44
C GLY A 281 20.58 5.26 22.40
N GLU A 282 19.49 4.86 21.74
CA GLU A 282 18.22 5.62 21.74
C GLU A 282 17.63 5.70 23.15
N PHE A 283 17.17 6.87 23.58
CA PHE A 283 16.56 7.04 24.90
C PHE A 283 15.12 6.52 24.86
N ILE A 284 14.85 5.51 25.69
CA ILE A 284 13.52 4.92 25.82
C ILE A 284 13.00 5.31 27.19
N GLN A 285 11.77 5.83 27.24
CA GLN A 285 11.04 6.05 28.48
C GLN A 285 10.23 4.79 28.83
N LYS A 286 10.13 4.47 30.12
CA LYS A 286 9.30 3.36 30.60
C LYS A 286 7.95 3.89 31.09
N SER A 287 6.87 3.64 30.35
CA SER A 287 5.52 3.66 30.92
C SER A 287 5.38 2.40 31.81
N SER A 288 4.91 2.56 33.04
CA SER A 288 4.81 1.53 34.09
C SER A 288 4.56 0.07 33.62
N GLY A 289 5.17 -0.91 34.30
CA GLY A 289 4.97 -2.34 34.00
C GLY A 289 6.26 -3.18 34.01
N CYS A 290 6.27 -4.23 33.18
CA CYS A 290 7.35 -5.22 33.06
C CYS A 290 8.70 -4.60 32.68
N ASP A 291 9.80 -5.19 33.17
CA ASP A 291 11.17 -4.73 32.86
C ASP A 291 11.69 -5.19 31.49
N GLN A 292 10.95 -6.04 30.78
CA GLN A 292 11.32 -6.50 29.44
C GLN A 292 10.93 -5.44 28.40
N MET A 293 11.91 -4.61 28.06
CA MET A 293 11.78 -3.55 27.07
C MET A 293 12.10 -4.06 25.68
N TYR A 294 11.61 -3.34 24.67
CA TYR A 294 11.91 -3.61 23.27
C TYR A 294 12.20 -2.28 22.55
N CYS A 295 13.40 -2.14 22.00
CA CYS A 295 13.74 -0.96 21.22
C CYS A 295 13.16 -1.10 19.82
N ILE A 296 12.21 -0.23 19.47
CA ILE A 296 11.58 -0.19 18.14
C ILE A 296 12.55 0.30 17.04
N SER A 297 13.52 1.14 17.39
CA SER A 297 14.47 1.71 16.40
C SER A 297 15.50 0.68 15.91
N CYS A 298 15.93 -0.24 16.77
CA CYS A 298 16.92 -1.28 16.42
C CYS A 298 16.41 -2.72 16.58
N ASN A 299 15.12 -2.89 16.86
CA ASN A 299 14.41 -4.17 17.03
C ASN A 299 15.10 -5.11 18.03
N THR A 300 15.44 -4.60 19.22
CA THR A 300 16.23 -5.36 20.22
C THR A 300 15.52 -5.41 21.57
N PRO A 301 15.24 -6.62 22.09
CA PRO A 301 14.72 -6.81 23.44
C PRO A 301 15.84 -6.65 24.48
N TRP A 302 15.55 -5.99 25.59
CA TRP A 302 16.52 -5.75 26.66
C TRP A 302 15.82 -5.54 28.01
N ASN A 303 16.56 -5.71 29.10
CA ASN A 303 16.02 -5.59 30.46
C ASN A 303 16.28 -4.18 31.03
N TRP A 304 15.23 -3.49 31.46
CA TRP A 304 15.28 -2.10 31.95
C TRP A 304 16.19 -1.91 33.17
N ILE A 305 16.20 -2.85 34.12
CA ILE A 305 16.99 -2.74 35.36
C ILE A 305 18.47 -2.97 35.05
N THR A 306 18.77 -4.08 34.37
CA THR A 306 20.15 -4.55 34.16
C THR A 306 20.83 -3.95 32.94
N GLY A 307 20.07 -3.38 32.00
CA GLY A 307 20.58 -2.85 30.73
C GLY A 307 21.08 -3.92 29.75
N LYS A 308 20.87 -5.21 30.02
CA LYS A 308 21.37 -6.31 29.19
C LYS A 308 20.36 -6.70 28.10
N ILE A 309 20.86 -7.07 26.92
CA ILE A 309 20.06 -7.62 25.83
C ILE A 309 19.50 -8.98 26.27
N VAL A 310 18.20 -9.19 26.04
CA VAL A 310 17.54 -10.47 26.34
C VAL A 310 17.76 -11.40 25.16
N THR A 311 18.59 -12.43 25.34
CA THR A 311 18.97 -13.39 24.29
C THR A 311 18.22 -14.73 24.40
N SER A 312 17.63 -15.03 25.55
CA SER A 312 16.94 -16.29 25.82
C SER A 312 15.61 -16.07 26.54
N GLY A 313 14.61 -16.89 26.20
CA GLY A 313 13.29 -16.89 26.84
C GLY A 313 12.21 -16.17 26.02
N PRO A 314 10.94 -16.35 26.40
CA PRO A 314 9.82 -15.71 25.72
C PRO A 314 9.85 -14.18 25.90
N ILE A 315 9.62 -13.45 24.80
CA ILE A 315 9.57 -11.99 24.79
C ILE A 315 8.12 -11.54 24.85
N HIS A 316 7.71 -11.03 26.01
CA HIS A 316 6.35 -10.60 26.31
C HIS A 316 6.12 -9.10 26.05
N ASN A 317 6.87 -8.49 25.14
CA ASN A 317 6.72 -7.08 24.79
C ASN A 317 5.76 -6.92 23.59
N PRO A 318 4.69 -6.10 23.68
CA PRO A 318 3.74 -5.90 22.58
C PRO A 318 4.40 -5.47 21.26
N HIS A 319 5.43 -4.62 21.31
CA HIS A 319 6.15 -4.16 20.11
C HIS A 319 6.97 -5.26 19.44
N TYR A 320 7.41 -6.28 20.20
CA TYR A 320 8.10 -7.44 19.62
C TYR A 320 7.15 -8.30 18.79
N TYR A 321 5.95 -8.58 19.30
CA TYR A 321 4.93 -9.32 18.55
C TYR A 321 4.45 -8.55 17.32
N GLU A 322 4.35 -7.22 17.43
CA GLU A 322 4.03 -6.37 16.30
C GLU A 322 5.11 -6.43 15.21
N TRP A 323 6.38 -6.33 15.60
CA TRP A 323 7.52 -6.48 14.69
C TRP A 323 7.50 -7.86 14.01
N MET A 324 7.26 -8.93 14.76
CA MET A 324 7.21 -10.30 14.24
C MET A 324 6.08 -10.49 13.21
N LYS A 325 4.90 -9.92 13.44
CA LYS A 325 3.81 -9.91 12.47
C LYS A 325 4.21 -9.17 11.18
N ARG A 326 4.96 -8.07 11.30
CA ARG A 326 5.39 -7.25 10.16
C ARG A 326 6.45 -7.92 9.30
N THR A 327 7.42 -8.59 9.93
CA THR A 327 8.53 -9.26 9.21
C THR A 327 8.18 -10.68 8.78
N GLY A 328 6.94 -11.13 8.97
CA GLY A 328 6.51 -12.47 8.57
C GLY A 328 7.26 -13.55 9.35
N GLY A 329 7.37 -13.39 10.67
CA GLY A 329 7.92 -14.43 11.55
C GLY A 329 7.32 -15.79 11.17
N VAL A 330 8.19 -16.78 10.96
CA VAL A 330 7.89 -18.05 10.30
C VAL A 330 6.67 -18.70 10.95
N MET A 331 5.49 -18.55 10.34
CA MET A 331 4.38 -19.45 10.64
C MET A 331 4.74 -20.79 10.01
N PRO A 332 4.90 -21.86 10.80
CA PRO A 332 5.07 -23.19 10.24
C PRO A 332 3.84 -23.47 9.38
N ARG A 333 4.06 -23.71 8.09
CA ARG A 333 3.00 -24.26 7.24
C ARG A 333 2.54 -25.57 7.85
N ASN A 334 1.24 -25.83 7.78
CA ASN A 334 0.71 -27.13 8.16
C ASN A 334 1.43 -28.20 7.29
N PRO A 335 2.03 -29.26 7.86
CA PRO A 335 2.79 -30.25 7.09
C PRO A 335 1.99 -30.96 5.98
N MET A 336 0.66 -30.92 6.06
CA MET A 336 -0.26 -31.46 5.04
C MET A 336 -0.64 -30.44 3.96
N ASP A 337 -0.13 -29.21 4.05
CA ASP A 337 -0.39 -28.14 3.11
C ASP A 337 0.47 -28.36 1.85
N VAL A 338 -0.18 -28.75 0.74
CA VAL A 338 0.50 -28.92 -0.54
C VAL A 338 1.11 -27.58 -0.93
N PRO A 339 2.44 -27.48 -1.12
CA PRO A 339 3.06 -26.26 -1.61
C PRO A 339 2.36 -25.90 -2.92
N CYS A 340 1.78 -24.70 -2.95
CA CYS A 340 1.05 -24.21 -4.10
C CYS A 340 1.99 -24.03 -5.32
N GLY A 341 2.32 -25.13 -5.99
CA GLY A 341 3.17 -25.21 -7.17
C GLY A 341 2.42 -24.77 -8.41
N GLY A 342 1.96 -23.51 -8.42
CA GLY A 342 1.31 -22.87 -9.58
C GLY A 342 0.14 -23.66 -10.17
N PHE A 343 -0.28 -23.24 -11.36
CA PHE A 343 -1.07 -24.08 -12.26
C PHE A 343 -0.11 -24.94 -13.11
N PRO A 344 -0.52 -26.15 -13.55
CA PRO A 344 0.26 -26.92 -14.51
C PRO A 344 0.49 -26.11 -15.78
N ASN A 345 1.59 -26.34 -16.48
CA ASN A 345 1.82 -25.71 -17.78
C ASN A 345 0.88 -26.29 -18.85
N ALA A 346 0.65 -25.55 -19.94
CA ALA A 346 -0.27 -25.99 -21.00
C ALA A 346 0.11 -27.35 -21.62
N TRP A 347 1.40 -27.69 -21.67
CA TRP A 347 1.89 -28.98 -22.18
C TRP A 347 1.75 -30.15 -21.17
N GLU A 348 1.58 -29.85 -19.89
CA GLU A 348 1.34 -30.84 -18.83
C GLU A 348 -0.12 -31.26 -18.74
N LEU A 349 -1.02 -30.52 -19.38
CA LEU A 349 -2.45 -30.85 -19.39
C LEU A 349 -2.70 -32.17 -20.12
N VAL A 350 -3.52 -33.04 -19.49
CA VAL A 350 -4.11 -34.22 -20.14
C VAL A 350 -4.67 -33.88 -21.52
N ARG A 351 -4.28 -34.68 -22.51
CA ARG A 351 -4.78 -34.58 -23.88
C ARG A 351 -6.08 -35.37 -24.02
N PHE A 352 -7.17 -34.68 -24.33
CA PHE A 352 -8.47 -35.32 -24.54
C PHE A 352 -8.49 -36.27 -25.75
N PRO A 353 -9.29 -37.35 -25.70
CA PRO A 353 -9.37 -38.33 -26.78
C PRO A 353 -9.97 -37.75 -28.06
N ARG A 354 -9.63 -38.35 -29.21
CA ARG A 354 -10.20 -37.99 -30.52
C ARG A 354 -11.70 -38.33 -30.52
N GLY A 355 -12.53 -37.39 -30.97
CA GLY A 355 -14.00 -37.54 -31.04
C GLY A 355 -14.77 -36.72 -30.00
N LEU A 356 -14.10 -36.16 -28.99
CA LEU A 356 -14.70 -35.19 -28.07
C LEU A 356 -15.05 -33.89 -28.80
N LYS A 357 -16.23 -33.31 -28.54
CA LYS A 357 -16.61 -31.99 -29.06
C LYS A 357 -15.57 -30.94 -28.67
N LYS A 358 -15.11 -30.18 -29.68
CA LYS A 358 -14.14 -29.09 -29.48
C LYS A 358 -14.65 -28.03 -28.50
N GLU A 359 -15.95 -27.75 -28.55
CA GLU A 359 -16.61 -26.77 -27.67
C GLU A 359 -16.43 -27.12 -26.19
N VAL A 360 -16.57 -28.40 -25.83
CA VAL A 360 -16.49 -28.88 -24.44
C VAL A 360 -15.05 -28.86 -23.94
N SER A 361 -14.11 -29.36 -24.74
CA SER A 361 -12.68 -29.33 -24.40
C SER A 361 -12.12 -27.90 -24.33
N ASN A 362 -12.55 -27.01 -25.23
CA ASN A 362 -12.10 -25.62 -25.24
C ASN A 362 -12.53 -24.86 -23.99
N ARG A 363 -13.69 -25.13 -23.39
CA ARG A 363 -14.10 -24.48 -22.12
C ARG A 363 -13.10 -24.74 -21.00
N PHE A 364 -12.62 -25.98 -20.87
CA PHE A 364 -11.59 -26.34 -19.89
C PHE A 364 -10.24 -25.68 -20.21
N LEU A 365 -9.82 -25.68 -21.47
CA LEU A 365 -8.56 -25.05 -21.89
C LEU A 365 -8.57 -23.52 -21.71
N GLU A 366 -9.70 -22.87 -22.01
CA GLU A 366 -9.89 -21.43 -21.78
C GLU A 366 -9.93 -21.10 -20.29
N PHE A 367 -10.49 -21.98 -19.46
CA PHE A 367 -10.41 -21.83 -18.00
C PHE A 367 -8.96 -21.94 -17.48
N HIS A 368 -8.18 -22.90 -17.98
CA HIS A 368 -6.76 -22.98 -17.64
C HIS A 368 -6.00 -21.72 -18.06
N ARG A 369 -6.25 -21.22 -19.28
CA ARG A 369 -5.64 -19.98 -19.79
C ARG A 369 -5.94 -18.79 -18.89
N ILE A 370 -7.19 -18.59 -18.48
CA ILE A 370 -7.57 -17.46 -17.61
C ILE A 370 -6.95 -17.58 -16.21
N CYS A 371 -6.78 -18.80 -15.71
CA CYS A 371 -6.09 -19.05 -14.44
C CYS A 371 -4.64 -18.57 -14.48
N ILE A 372 -3.90 -18.92 -15.54
CA ILE A 372 -2.52 -18.46 -15.77
C ILE A 372 -2.46 -16.93 -15.90
N GLU A 373 -3.35 -16.35 -16.71
CA GLU A 373 -3.39 -14.90 -16.93
C GLU A 373 -3.65 -14.14 -15.61
N LEU A 374 -4.61 -14.62 -14.79
CA LEU A 374 -4.90 -14.01 -13.50
C LEU A 374 -3.74 -14.19 -12.50
N GLN A 375 -3.03 -15.32 -12.54
CA GLN A 375 -1.81 -15.53 -11.74
C GLN A 375 -0.73 -14.51 -12.14
N GLU A 376 -0.50 -14.25 -13.42
CA GLU A 376 0.45 -13.24 -13.86
C GLU A 376 0.05 -11.83 -13.43
N ILE A 377 -1.24 -11.47 -13.57
CA ILE A 377 -1.76 -10.17 -13.12
C ILE A 377 -1.56 -10.00 -11.61
N SER A 378 -1.93 -11.01 -10.82
CA SER A 378 -1.77 -10.99 -9.36
C SER A 378 -0.31 -10.76 -8.97
N THR A 379 0.62 -11.47 -9.61
CA THR A 379 2.05 -11.41 -9.28
C THR A 379 2.76 -10.17 -9.80
N ARG A 380 2.22 -9.46 -10.80
CA ARG A 380 2.84 -8.22 -11.32
C ARG A 380 2.23 -6.95 -10.74
N GLN A 381 0.91 -6.87 -10.60
CA GLN A 381 0.22 -5.61 -10.33
C GLN A 381 -0.09 -5.37 -8.84
N TYR A 382 -0.36 -6.43 -8.08
CA TYR A 382 -0.90 -6.32 -6.72
C TYR A 382 0.11 -6.73 -5.64
N ARG A 383 1.38 -6.35 -5.83
CA ARG A 383 2.50 -6.71 -4.95
C ARG A 383 2.85 -5.69 -3.89
N SER A 384 2.22 -4.52 -3.86
CA SER A 384 2.66 -3.44 -2.97
C SER A 384 2.63 -3.83 -1.49
N HIS A 385 1.76 -4.77 -1.10
CA HIS A 385 1.72 -5.32 0.25
C HIS A 385 3.02 -6.07 0.64
N MET A 386 3.76 -6.63 -0.33
CA MET A 386 5.05 -7.31 -0.16
C MET A 386 6.25 -6.35 -0.29
N ASP A 387 6.14 -5.30 -1.11
CA ASP A 387 7.27 -4.44 -1.45
C ASP A 387 7.53 -3.36 -0.39
N GLN A 388 8.69 -3.43 0.27
CA GLN A 388 9.15 -2.41 1.21
C GLN A 388 9.81 -1.21 0.51
N GLU A 389 10.19 -1.35 -0.75
CA GLU A 389 10.94 -0.34 -1.53
C GLU A 389 10.18 0.99 -1.64
N THR A 390 8.87 0.94 -1.91
CA THR A 390 8.05 2.16 -1.98
C THR A 390 8.08 2.92 -0.65
N THR A 391 7.96 2.19 0.47
CA THR A 391 8.01 2.78 1.81
C THR A 391 9.39 3.39 2.10
N ALA A 392 10.46 2.66 1.76
CA ALA A 392 11.83 3.14 1.91
C ALA A 392 12.10 4.40 1.07
N SER A 393 11.60 4.48 -0.17
CA SER A 393 11.75 5.67 -1.02
C SER A 393 11.03 6.90 -0.44
N ILE A 394 9.85 6.71 0.16
CA ILE A 394 9.11 7.78 0.86
C ILE A 394 9.94 8.30 2.05
N HIS A 395 10.57 7.39 2.80
CA HIS A 395 11.44 7.75 3.93
C HIS A 395 12.70 8.49 3.49
N VAL A 396 13.36 8.04 2.42
CA VAL A 396 14.57 8.68 1.90
C VAL A 396 14.28 10.12 1.46
N LYS A 397 13.15 10.36 0.76
CA LYS A 397 12.71 11.71 0.39
C LYS A 397 12.51 12.61 1.62
N PHE A 398 11.90 12.08 2.68
CA PHE A 398 11.73 12.81 3.93
C PHE A 398 13.07 13.12 4.61
N LEU A 399 14.01 12.16 4.65
CA LEU A 399 15.36 12.36 5.19
C LEU A 399 16.13 13.45 4.45
N LEU A 400 16.00 13.51 3.13
CA LEU A 400 16.64 14.51 2.28
C LEU A 400 15.99 15.90 2.34
N GLY A 401 14.86 16.04 3.03
CA GLY A 401 14.14 17.30 3.15
C GLY A 401 13.25 17.64 1.94
N ASP A 402 13.02 16.69 1.03
CA ASP A 402 12.14 16.89 -0.14
C ASP A 402 10.66 17.07 0.27
N MET A 403 10.31 16.65 1.50
CA MET A 403 8.95 16.61 2.03
C MET A 403 8.92 17.03 3.50
N ASP A 404 7.85 17.73 3.90
CA ASP A 404 7.56 18.02 5.30
C ASP A 404 6.89 16.82 6.00
N GLU A 405 6.81 16.86 7.33
CA GLU A 405 6.21 15.79 8.13
C GLU A 405 4.73 15.54 7.76
N LYS A 406 4.00 16.61 7.41
CA LYS A 406 2.60 16.53 7.01
C LYS A 406 2.44 15.76 5.70
N LYS A 407 3.19 16.10 4.64
CA LYS A 407 3.17 15.36 3.37
C LYS A 407 3.72 13.96 3.55
N TRP A 408 4.74 13.77 4.38
CA TRP A 408 5.28 12.45 4.71
C TRP A 408 4.21 11.52 5.27
N GLY A 409 3.47 11.96 6.29
CA GLY A 409 2.35 11.18 6.83
C GLY A 409 1.24 10.91 5.82
N GLN A 410 0.94 11.86 4.93
CA GLN A 410 -0.05 11.65 3.86
C GLN A 410 0.40 10.60 2.84
N SER A 411 1.68 10.63 2.44
CA SER A 411 2.27 9.63 1.54
C SER A 411 2.28 8.25 2.18
N LEU A 412 2.61 8.15 3.47
CA LEU A 412 2.56 6.89 4.23
C LEU A 412 1.13 6.35 4.34
N ALA A 413 0.15 7.19 4.69
CA ALA A 413 -1.25 6.77 4.77
C ALA A 413 -1.78 6.28 3.42
N THR A 414 -1.42 6.97 2.33
CA THR A 414 -1.79 6.55 0.96
C THR A 414 -1.17 5.19 0.61
N ASN A 415 0.11 5.00 0.97
CA ASN A 415 0.81 3.74 0.75
C ASN A 415 0.20 2.60 1.59
N GLU A 416 -0.12 2.82 2.87
CA GLU A 416 -0.77 1.81 3.71
C GLU A 416 -2.14 1.41 3.14
N LYS A 417 -2.95 2.38 2.69
CA LYS A 417 -4.25 2.09 2.04
C LYS A 417 -4.05 1.23 0.79
N LYS A 418 -3.03 1.52 -0.03
CA LYS A 418 -2.64 0.71 -1.18
C LYS A 418 -2.27 -0.72 -0.77
N ARG A 419 -1.43 -0.86 0.26
CA ARG A 419 -0.98 -2.17 0.77
C ARG A 419 -2.14 -3.01 1.31
N LYS A 420 -3.06 -2.41 2.07
CA LYS A 420 -4.26 -3.10 2.57
C LYS A 420 -5.13 -3.61 1.44
N ARG A 421 -5.46 -2.76 0.48
CA ARG A 421 -6.23 -3.14 -0.72
C ARG A 421 -5.54 -4.27 -1.50
N ASP A 422 -4.24 -4.13 -1.77
CA ASP A 422 -3.49 -5.12 -2.54
C ASP A 422 -3.38 -6.46 -1.78
N ALA A 423 -3.31 -6.44 -0.44
CA ALA A 423 -3.37 -7.64 0.39
C ALA A 423 -4.75 -8.33 0.28
N GLU A 424 -5.85 -7.59 0.40
CA GLU A 424 -7.21 -8.15 0.22
C GLU A 424 -7.41 -8.74 -1.18
N LEU A 425 -6.92 -8.06 -2.23
CA LEU A 425 -6.96 -8.60 -3.59
C LEU A 425 -6.17 -9.91 -3.71
N GLN A 426 -5.04 -10.03 -3.03
CA GLN A 426 -4.20 -11.24 -3.05
C GLN A 426 -4.82 -12.38 -2.26
N GLU A 427 -5.56 -12.10 -1.19
CA GLU A 427 -6.38 -13.09 -0.51
C GLU A 427 -7.47 -13.63 -1.45
N ILE A 428 -8.14 -12.77 -2.22
CA ILE A 428 -9.14 -13.18 -3.22
C ILE A 428 -8.48 -14.03 -4.33
N PHE A 429 -7.34 -13.60 -4.89
CA PHE A 429 -6.61 -14.40 -5.89
C PHE A 429 -6.08 -15.71 -5.31
N GLY A 430 -5.67 -15.71 -4.04
CA GLY A 430 -5.26 -16.90 -3.31
C GLY A 430 -6.40 -17.91 -3.21
N ALA A 431 -7.58 -17.47 -2.78
CA ALA A 431 -8.78 -18.29 -2.68
C ALA A 431 -9.21 -18.83 -4.06
N PHE A 432 -9.22 -17.98 -5.10
CA PHE A 432 -9.47 -18.43 -6.48
C PHE A 432 -8.52 -19.54 -6.88
N ARG A 433 -7.21 -19.30 -6.71
CA ARG A 433 -6.18 -20.23 -7.14
C ARG A 433 -6.32 -21.58 -6.44
N MET A 434 -6.64 -21.61 -5.15
CA MET A 434 -6.87 -22.85 -4.42
C MET A 434 -8.01 -23.67 -5.05
N VAL A 435 -9.16 -23.04 -5.32
CA VAL A 435 -10.31 -23.74 -5.92
C VAL A 435 -10.04 -24.10 -7.38
N ALA A 436 -9.41 -23.21 -8.15
CA ALA A 436 -9.10 -23.44 -9.55
C ALA A 436 -8.09 -24.59 -9.76
N VAL A 437 -7.06 -24.68 -8.91
CA VAL A 437 -6.10 -25.80 -8.93
C VAL A 437 -6.82 -27.11 -8.64
N GLU A 438 -7.75 -27.12 -7.68
CA GLU A 438 -8.56 -28.31 -7.39
C GLU A 438 -9.42 -28.73 -8.59
N LEU A 439 -10.12 -27.79 -9.25
CA LEU A 439 -10.92 -28.07 -10.45
C LEU A 439 -10.06 -28.63 -11.60
N ILE A 440 -8.85 -28.09 -11.80
CA ILE A 440 -7.90 -28.59 -12.80
C ILE A 440 -7.41 -29.99 -12.41
N ASN A 441 -7.10 -30.22 -11.15
CA ASN A 441 -6.60 -31.50 -10.65
C ASN A 441 -7.63 -32.62 -10.78
N ARG A 442 -8.94 -32.35 -10.66
CA ARG A 442 -9.99 -33.36 -10.93
C ARG A 442 -9.94 -33.91 -12.36
N VAL A 443 -9.47 -33.11 -13.32
CA VAL A 443 -9.24 -33.54 -14.71
C VAL A 443 -7.90 -34.25 -14.84
N GLN A 444 -6.83 -33.66 -14.31
CA GLN A 444 -5.46 -34.16 -14.48
C GLN A 444 -5.22 -35.50 -13.76
N ASN A 445 -5.76 -35.63 -12.55
CA ASN A 445 -5.59 -36.77 -11.66
C ASN A 445 -6.89 -37.57 -11.49
N PHE A 446 -7.75 -37.57 -12.52
CA PHE A 446 -9.04 -38.26 -12.49
C PHE A 446 -8.87 -39.76 -12.18
N GLN A 447 -9.62 -40.23 -11.18
CA GLN A 447 -9.74 -41.64 -10.83
C GLN A 447 -11.19 -41.95 -10.46
N ASP A 448 -11.80 -42.92 -11.14
CA ASP A 448 -13.14 -43.41 -10.83
C ASP A 448 -13.16 -44.94 -10.89
N GLY A 449 -13.06 -45.57 -9.72
CA GLY A 449 -12.98 -47.03 -9.57
C GLY A 449 -11.87 -47.65 -10.43
N PRO A 450 -12.19 -48.51 -11.43
CA PRO A 450 -11.19 -49.13 -12.29
C PRO A 450 -10.56 -48.17 -13.31
N ILE A 451 -11.16 -47.00 -13.55
CA ILE A 451 -10.71 -46.01 -14.52
C ILE A 451 -9.65 -45.12 -13.87
N ARG A 452 -8.39 -45.28 -14.31
CA ARG A 452 -7.23 -44.57 -13.74
C ARG A 452 -6.89 -43.24 -14.42
N ASN A 453 -7.56 -42.89 -15.52
CA ASN A 453 -7.32 -41.66 -16.27
C ASN A 453 -8.60 -41.24 -17.01
N ILE A 454 -8.88 -39.93 -17.03
CA ILE A 454 -10.04 -39.35 -17.71
C ILE A 454 -10.10 -39.67 -19.21
N THR A 455 -8.96 -39.92 -19.86
CA THR A 455 -8.91 -40.29 -21.30
C THR A 455 -9.48 -41.68 -21.60
N LEU A 456 -9.63 -42.53 -20.58
CA LEU A 456 -10.22 -43.86 -20.70
C LEU A 456 -11.75 -43.85 -20.51
N LEU A 457 -12.32 -42.69 -20.15
CA LEU A 457 -13.75 -42.55 -19.95
C LEU A 457 -14.49 -42.53 -21.31
N PRO A 458 -15.65 -43.21 -21.45
CA PRO A 458 -16.46 -43.13 -22.66
C PRO A 458 -16.82 -41.68 -23.02
N ILE A 459 -16.77 -41.32 -24.31
CA ILE A 459 -16.96 -39.94 -24.80
C ILE A 459 -18.23 -39.28 -24.22
N PRO A 460 -19.42 -39.93 -24.20
CA PRO A 460 -20.62 -39.29 -23.65
C PRO A 460 -20.51 -38.97 -22.14
N GLN A 461 -19.84 -39.84 -21.38
CA GLN A 461 -19.62 -39.62 -19.95
C GLN A 461 -18.58 -38.51 -19.71
N LEU A 462 -17.54 -38.44 -20.55
CA LEU A 462 -16.56 -37.36 -20.55
C LEU A 462 -17.18 -36.00 -20.89
N GLU A 463 -18.08 -35.95 -21.87
CA GLU A 463 -18.81 -34.73 -22.21
C GLU A 463 -19.66 -34.23 -21.04
N ASN A 464 -20.38 -35.14 -20.35
CA ASN A 464 -21.17 -34.78 -19.18
C ASN A 464 -20.30 -34.29 -18.02
N PHE A 465 -19.21 -34.99 -17.72
CA PHE A 465 -18.27 -34.61 -16.68
C PHE A 465 -17.69 -33.20 -16.90
N LEU A 466 -17.22 -32.91 -18.11
CA LEU A 466 -16.68 -31.58 -18.45
C LEU A 466 -17.77 -30.50 -18.47
N ALA A 467 -19.01 -30.84 -18.84
CA ALA A 467 -20.13 -29.91 -18.79
C ALA A 467 -20.53 -29.56 -17.35
N ASP A 468 -20.47 -30.51 -16.42
CA ASP A 468 -20.72 -30.25 -15.00
C ASP A 468 -19.58 -29.46 -14.36
N LEU A 469 -18.33 -29.79 -14.70
CA LEU A 469 -17.15 -29.00 -14.31
C LEU A 469 -17.25 -27.54 -14.80
N ASP A 470 -17.75 -27.32 -16.02
CA ASP A 470 -17.96 -25.98 -16.57
C ASP A 470 -18.98 -25.16 -15.77
N LYS A 471 -20.01 -25.80 -15.17
CA LYS A 471 -20.95 -25.11 -14.28
C LYS A 471 -20.26 -24.66 -12.99
N GLU A 472 -19.40 -25.51 -12.41
CA GLU A 472 -18.61 -25.15 -11.22
C GLU A 472 -17.62 -24.03 -11.53
N ILE A 473 -16.96 -24.07 -12.69
CA ILE A 473 -16.06 -23.02 -13.17
C ILE A 473 -16.81 -21.68 -13.29
N GLN A 474 -18.01 -21.69 -13.89
CA GLN A 474 -18.83 -20.48 -14.00
C GLN A 474 -19.23 -19.94 -12.62
N ALA A 475 -19.62 -20.81 -11.70
CA ALA A 475 -19.94 -20.40 -10.33
C ALA A 475 -18.74 -19.78 -9.63
N LEU A 476 -17.54 -20.37 -9.78
CA LEU A 476 -16.29 -19.82 -9.24
C LEU A 476 -15.99 -18.42 -9.80
N ILE A 477 -16.14 -18.23 -11.11
CA ILE A 477 -15.92 -16.93 -11.76
C ILE A 477 -16.90 -15.88 -11.22
N THR A 478 -18.18 -16.22 -11.08
CA THR A 478 -19.19 -15.30 -10.51
C THR A 478 -18.83 -14.90 -9.09
N MET A 479 -18.49 -15.87 -8.22
CA MET A 479 -18.11 -15.59 -6.84
C MET A 479 -16.89 -14.66 -6.73
N ILE A 480 -15.92 -14.81 -7.62
CA ILE A 480 -14.72 -13.97 -7.61
C ILE A 480 -15.00 -12.58 -8.14
N ASN A 481 -15.78 -12.46 -9.21
CA ASN A 481 -16.20 -11.15 -9.69
C ASN A 481 -16.99 -10.40 -8.60
N ASP A 482 -17.85 -11.08 -7.83
CA ASP A 482 -18.56 -10.49 -6.69
C ASP A 482 -17.62 -10.08 -5.56
N ALA A 483 -16.61 -10.90 -5.23
CA ALA A 483 -15.61 -10.55 -4.22
C ALA A 483 -14.76 -9.33 -4.64
N LEU A 484 -14.30 -9.30 -5.90
CA LEU A 484 -13.55 -8.19 -6.48
C LEU A 484 -14.41 -6.92 -6.54
N LEU A 485 -15.70 -7.05 -6.84
CA LEU A 485 -16.67 -5.95 -6.79
C LEU A 485 -16.78 -5.37 -5.38
N GLY A 486 -16.77 -6.20 -4.34
CA GLY A 486 -16.72 -5.77 -2.94
C GLY A 486 -15.50 -4.88 -2.63
N VAL A 487 -14.33 -5.25 -3.14
CA VAL A 487 -13.10 -4.45 -2.99
C VAL A 487 -13.18 -3.15 -3.80
N SER A 488 -13.69 -3.22 -5.03
CA SER A 488 -13.89 -2.04 -5.88
C SER A 488 -14.76 -0.97 -5.23
N LYS A 489 -15.88 -1.39 -4.60
CA LYS A 489 -16.77 -0.51 -3.84
C LYS A 489 -16.11 0.06 -2.58
N SER A 490 -15.39 -0.77 -1.82
CA SER A 490 -14.76 -0.36 -0.56
C SER A 490 -13.63 0.64 -0.76
N TYR A 491 -12.80 0.44 -1.78
CA TYR A 491 -11.61 1.27 -2.04
C TYR A 491 -11.80 2.33 -3.12
N ASN A 492 -12.93 2.33 -3.83
CA ASN A 492 -13.17 3.14 -5.04
C ASN A 492 -12.02 2.98 -6.05
N TYR A 493 -11.78 1.72 -6.46
CA TYR A 493 -10.63 1.34 -7.27
C TYR A 493 -11.04 0.37 -8.38
N ALA A 494 -10.34 0.45 -9.51
CA ALA A 494 -10.61 -0.44 -10.64
C ALA A 494 -10.02 -1.83 -10.38
N VAL A 495 -10.84 -2.86 -10.49
CA VAL A 495 -10.45 -4.26 -10.21
C VAL A 495 -10.53 -5.07 -11.50
N PRO A 496 -9.79 -6.19 -11.63
CA PRO A 496 -9.96 -7.09 -12.74
C PRO A 496 -11.32 -7.79 -12.59
N CYS A 497 -12.00 -8.00 -13.70
CA CYS A 497 -13.24 -8.75 -13.80
C CYS A 497 -13.11 -9.71 -14.97
N ILE A 498 -13.49 -10.97 -14.74
CA ILE A 498 -13.47 -12.01 -15.75
C ILE A 498 -14.80 -11.95 -16.50
N ASP A 499 -14.75 -11.46 -17.73
CA ASP A 499 -15.88 -11.43 -18.66
C ASP A 499 -15.80 -12.62 -19.62
N HIS A 500 -16.92 -12.98 -20.24
CA HIS A 500 -16.94 -14.05 -21.23
C HIS A 500 -17.78 -13.70 -22.46
N SER A 501 -17.33 -14.16 -23.62
CA SER A 501 -18.06 -14.06 -24.88
C SER A 501 -18.17 -15.44 -25.52
N VAL A 502 -19.31 -15.72 -26.16
CA VAL A 502 -19.54 -16.97 -26.89
C VAL A 502 -19.49 -16.67 -28.39
N ASP A 503 -18.73 -17.45 -29.16
CA ASP A 503 -18.64 -17.30 -30.61
C ASP A 503 -19.76 -18.06 -31.35
N HIS A 504 -19.78 -17.93 -32.69
CA HIS A 504 -20.73 -18.63 -33.56
C HIS A 504 -20.64 -20.16 -33.51
N HIS A 505 -19.55 -20.71 -32.94
CA HIS A 505 -19.33 -22.14 -32.76
C HIS A 505 -19.58 -22.56 -31.31
N ALA A 506 -20.29 -21.76 -30.50
CA ALA A 506 -20.57 -22.02 -29.08
C ALA A 506 -19.31 -22.22 -28.19
N ILE A 507 -18.17 -21.71 -28.63
CA ILE A 507 -16.93 -21.69 -27.84
C ILE A 507 -16.96 -20.44 -26.96
N ARG A 508 -16.75 -20.64 -25.66
CA ARG A 508 -16.66 -19.57 -24.67
C ARG A 508 -15.21 -19.11 -24.52
N TYR A 509 -14.97 -17.82 -24.70
CA TYR A 509 -13.68 -17.19 -24.44
C TYR A 509 -13.78 -16.24 -23.26
N TYR A 510 -12.84 -16.35 -22.33
CA TYR A 510 -12.74 -15.44 -21.20
C TYR A 510 -11.84 -14.24 -21.53
N ARG A 511 -12.14 -13.07 -20.98
CA ARG A 511 -11.27 -11.90 -21.08
C ARG A 511 -11.25 -11.17 -19.76
N ILE A 512 -10.07 -10.77 -19.31
CA ILE A 512 -9.94 -9.94 -18.12
C ILE A 512 -10.10 -8.48 -18.55
N ARG A 513 -11.08 -7.80 -17.98
CA ARG A 513 -11.25 -6.35 -18.13
C ARG A 513 -11.05 -5.68 -16.79
N THR A 514 -10.36 -4.55 -16.79
CA THR A 514 -10.33 -3.68 -15.61
C THR A 514 -11.62 -2.87 -15.60
N GLN A 515 -12.42 -3.00 -14.54
CA GLN A 515 -13.70 -2.29 -14.40
C GLN A 515 -13.69 -1.43 -13.14
N HIS A 516 -14.24 -0.22 -13.27
CA HIS A 516 -14.43 0.72 -12.17
C HIS A 516 -15.91 0.79 -11.85
N HIS A 517 -16.34 0.18 -10.73
CA HIS A 517 -17.76 -0.02 -10.46
C HIS A 517 -18.46 1.17 -9.77
N THR A 518 -17.94 2.39 -9.93
CA THR A 518 -18.64 3.61 -9.46
C THR A 518 -20.00 3.81 -10.13
N ASP A 519 -20.15 3.36 -11.37
CA ASP A 519 -21.38 3.55 -12.13
C ASP A 519 -22.48 2.56 -11.72
N GLU A 520 -22.11 1.40 -11.18
CA GLU A 520 -23.06 0.47 -10.55
C GLU A 520 -23.50 0.96 -9.18
N VAL A 521 -22.65 1.65 -8.40
CA VAL A 521 -23.08 2.30 -7.15
C VAL A 521 -24.11 3.40 -7.45
N LYS A 522 -23.94 4.17 -8.54
CA LYS A 522 -24.93 5.15 -8.99
C LYS A 522 -26.22 4.49 -9.50
N LYS A 523 -26.12 3.39 -10.26
CA LYS A 523 -27.29 2.62 -10.70
C LYS A 523 -28.03 1.91 -9.56
N GLN A 524 -27.33 1.28 -8.63
CA GLN A 524 -27.92 0.62 -7.45
C GLN A 524 -28.49 1.65 -6.47
N ALA A 525 -27.85 2.81 -6.28
CA ALA A 525 -28.41 3.91 -5.50
C ALA A 525 -29.67 4.50 -6.17
N ALA A 526 -29.68 4.62 -7.50
CA ALA A 526 -30.88 5.02 -8.24
C ALA A 526 -32.02 3.99 -8.08
N VAL A 527 -31.73 2.69 -8.21
CA VAL A 527 -32.73 1.62 -8.03
C VAL A 527 -33.25 1.56 -6.59
N HIS A 528 -32.38 1.70 -5.58
CA HIS A 528 -32.81 1.77 -4.18
C HIS A 528 -33.59 3.03 -3.84
N SER A 529 -33.25 4.19 -4.42
CA SER A 529 -34.01 5.43 -4.24
C SER A 529 -35.39 5.36 -4.88
N VAL A 530 -35.50 4.70 -6.03
CA VAL A 530 -36.79 4.47 -6.71
C VAL A 530 -37.62 3.44 -5.95
N ALA A 531 -37.02 2.37 -5.41
CA ALA A 531 -37.72 1.39 -4.58
C ALA A 531 -38.19 1.97 -3.24
N ALA A 532 -37.37 2.80 -2.58
CA ALA A 532 -37.75 3.49 -1.33
C ALA A 532 -38.89 4.49 -1.57
N ALA A 533 -38.80 5.31 -2.63
CA ALA A 533 -39.85 6.24 -3.03
C ALA A 533 -41.15 5.52 -3.44
N SER A 534 -41.06 4.33 -4.05
CA SER A 534 -42.23 3.50 -4.37
C SER A 534 -42.87 2.91 -3.12
N SER A 535 -42.08 2.53 -2.10
CA SER A 535 -42.60 2.01 -0.84
C SER A 535 -43.21 3.08 0.06
N GLU A 536 -42.65 4.30 0.07
CA GLU A 536 -43.21 5.46 0.79
C GLU A 536 -44.49 5.96 0.12
N ALA A 537 -44.56 5.97 -1.22
CA ALA A 537 -45.78 6.30 -1.96
C ALA A 537 -46.89 5.24 -1.78
N ALA A 538 -46.53 3.95 -1.71
CA ALA A 538 -47.48 2.88 -1.43
C ALA A 538 -48.00 2.94 0.03
N GLN A 539 -47.16 3.32 0.99
CA GLN A 539 -47.58 3.50 2.38
C GLN A 539 -48.42 4.76 2.59
N SER A 540 -48.20 5.85 1.84
CA SER A 540 -49.06 7.04 1.93
C SER A 540 -50.40 6.85 1.21
N ALA A 541 -50.44 6.11 0.10
CA ALA A 541 -51.68 5.84 -0.63
C ALA A 541 -52.64 4.89 0.12
N MET A 542 -52.14 4.04 1.02
CA MET A 542 -52.98 3.14 1.84
C MET A 542 -53.57 3.81 3.09
N MET A 543 -53.27 5.09 3.35
CA MET A 543 -53.83 5.82 4.50
C MET A 543 -54.96 6.81 4.13
N ASP A 544 -55.23 7.06 2.84
CA ASP A 544 -56.08 8.19 2.41
C ASP A 544 -57.32 7.84 1.54
N ASP A 545 -57.68 6.57 1.29
CA ASP A 545 -58.87 6.27 0.47
C ASP A 545 -59.70 5.09 1.00
N GLU A 546 -60.75 5.40 1.77
CA GLU A 546 -61.92 4.52 1.95
C GLU A 546 -62.90 4.78 0.80
N SER A 547 -62.65 4.22 -0.38
CA SER A 547 -63.70 4.03 -1.39
C SER A 547 -63.43 2.82 -2.30
N ASP A 548 -64.41 1.91 -2.34
CA ASP A 548 -64.43 0.70 -3.19
C ASP A 548 -64.25 1.09 -4.67
N THR A 549 -63.05 0.91 -5.21
CA THR A 549 -62.81 0.83 -6.67
C THR A 549 -61.86 -0.33 -6.96
N ASP A 550 -62.19 -1.09 -8.02
CA ASP A 550 -61.64 -2.42 -8.30
C ASP A 550 -60.12 -2.42 -8.48
N VAL A 551 -59.47 -3.15 -7.57
CA VAL A 551 -58.01 -3.33 -7.45
C VAL A 551 -57.35 -3.89 -8.73
N GLU A 552 -58.11 -4.52 -9.62
CA GLU A 552 -57.62 -5.05 -10.90
C GLU A 552 -57.31 -3.97 -11.96
N GLU A 553 -58.07 -2.86 -12.01
CA GLU A 553 -57.80 -1.78 -12.97
C GLU A 553 -56.54 -0.99 -12.61
N LEU A 554 -56.31 -0.75 -11.31
CA LEU A 554 -55.09 -0.10 -10.81
C LEU A 554 -53.84 -0.94 -11.06
N GLN A 555 -53.92 -2.26 -10.92
CA GLN A 555 -52.81 -3.17 -11.20
C GLN A 555 -52.47 -3.24 -12.70
N GLN A 556 -53.48 -3.18 -13.60
CA GLN A 556 -53.25 -3.12 -15.04
C GLN A 556 -52.65 -1.78 -15.49
N ALA A 557 -53.09 -0.65 -14.91
CA ALA A 557 -52.52 0.66 -15.19
C ALA A 557 -51.06 0.79 -14.72
N LEU A 558 -50.72 0.21 -13.55
CA LEU A 558 -49.35 0.20 -13.02
C LEU A 558 -48.41 -0.65 -13.90
N ALA A 559 -48.89 -1.80 -14.39
CA ALA A 559 -48.14 -2.69 -15.28
C ALA A 559 -47.88 -2.05 -16.67
N ALA A 560 -48.84 -1.26 -17.19
CA ALA A 560 -48.68 -0.52 -18.44
C ALA A 560 -47.66 0.63 -18.31
N SER A 561 -47.68 1.36 -17.19
CA SER A 561 -46.72 2.44 -16.90
C SER A 561 -45.29 1.92 -16.71
N PHE A 562 -45.14 0.73 -16.09
CA PHE A 562 -43.83 0.09 -15.92
C PHE A 562 -43.22 -0.37 -17.26
N ARG A 563 -44.03 -0.84 -18.22
CA ARG A 563 -43.56 -1.23 -19.55
C ARG A 563 -43.13 -0.03 -20.41
N SER A 564 -43.78 1.12 -20.26
CA SER A 564 -43.42 2.34 -21.01
C SER A 564 -42.09 2.96 -20.59
N LYS A 565 -41.64 2.76 -19.34
CA LYS A 565 -40.40 3.34 -18.81
C LYS A 565 -39.15 2.47 -18.99
N ILE A 566 -39.31 1.22 -19.42
CA ILE A 566 -38.18 0.29 -19.68
C ILE A 566 -37.72 0.36 -21.16
N ILE A 567 -38.51 0.98 -22.04
CA ILE A 567 -38.24 1.06 -23.49
C ILE A 567 -37.63 2.43 -23.92
N GLN A 568 -37.49 3.38 -23.00
CA GLN A 568 -36.68 4.59 -23.18
C GLN A 568 -35.40 4.49 -22.35
#